data_AF-A0A8S9DN50-F1
#
_entry.id   AF-A0A8S9DN50-F1
#
_cell.length_a   1.000
_cell.length_b   1.000
_cell.length_c   1.000
_cell.angle_alpha   90.00
_cell.angle_beta   90.00
_cell.angle_gamma   90.00
#
_symmetry.space_group_name_H-M   'P 1'
#
loop_
_entity.id
_entity.type
_entity.pdbx_description
1 polymer ?
#
loop_
_entity_poly.entity_id
_entity_poly.type
_entity_poly.pdbx_seq_one_letter_code
_entity_poly.pdbx_strand_id
1 'polypeptide(L)'
;MRQFQAFREGVASSFSCSQAESTPARKRLTVCVSRFAKSSYIQKYKKVSLMDEIERERIRALASQMVDEYLKRQIHEKLTAKIINSTPDDKLEQVILDYIQTKISDDKSEFSIISNMSLGFQMIYSTWLLESEINNGGFNQFFINSSGKFAEMASESLKLLGAIDFYSILQKAIEIFEAEKRNPELQDLHFQRTAQAFSETYQITKLGECDNEFYNLGDRLSALRLQYIRSHQKDFVGG
;
A
#
# COMPACT_ATOMS: atom_id res chain seq x y z
N MET A 1 7.14 -9.68 -28.42
CA MET A 1 7.76 -8.63 -27.57
C MET A 1 7.17 -7.22 -27.73
N ARG A 2 6.39 -6.87 -28.77
CA ARG A 2 5.75 -5.53 -28.88
C ARG A 2 4.32 -5.39 -28.36
N GLN A 3 3.64 -6.48 -27.97
CA GLN A 3 2.25 -6.44 -27.49
C GLN A 3 2.09 -6.31 -25.96
N PHE A 4 3.17 -6.51 -25.19
CA PHE A 4 3.15 -6.35 -23.72
C PHE A 4 3.31 -4.89 -23.26
N GLN A 5 3.87 -4.02 -24.11
CA GLN A 5 4.10 -2.60 -23.79
C GLN A 5 2.81 -1.77 -23.95
N ALA A 6 1.99 -2.09 -24.95
CA ALA A 6 0.70 -1.43 -25.19
C ALA A 6 -0.35 -1.70 -24.08
N PHE A 7 -0.27 -2.83 -23.36
CA PHE A 7 -1.19 -3.13 -22.25
C PHE A 7 -0.85 -2.32 -20.98
N ARG A 8 0.44 -2.01 -20.75
CA ARG A 8 0.87 -1.09 -19.69
C ARG A 8 0.43 0.36 -19.97
N GLU A 9 0.44 0.76 -21.23
CA GLU A 9 0.10 2.14 -21.64
C GLU A 9 -1.43 2.37 -21.71
N GLY A 10 -2.23 1.40 -22.16
CA GLY A 10 -3.69 1.55 -22.28
C GLY A 10 -4.45 1.57 -20.94
N VAL A 11 -3.92 0.93 -19.90
CA VAL A 11 -4.48 0.99 -18.53
C VAL A 11 -3.97 2.24 -17.79
N ALA A 12 -2.79 2.75 -18.15
CA ALA A 12 -2.31 4.03 -17.63
C ALA A 12 -3.09 5.23 -18.20
N SER A 13 -3.58 5.15 -19.44
CA SER A 13 -4.24 6.28 -20.11
C SER A 13 -5.72 6.48 -19.73
N SER A 14 -6.39 5.49 -19.15
CA SER A 14 -7.80 5.59 -18.74
C SER A 14 -8.01 6.10 -17.31
N PHE A 15 -6.92 6.27 -16.55
CA PHE A 15 -6.94 6.80 -15.17
C PHE A 15 -6.19 8.13 -15.02
N SER A 16 -6.06 8.91 -16.10
CA SER A 16 -5.82 10.36 -15.97
C SER A 16 -7.11 11.04 -15.50
N CYS A 17 -7.54 10.72 -14.27
CA CYS A 17 -8.63 11.45 -13.63
C CYS A 17 -8.19 12.91 -13.51
N SER A 18 -9.02 13.80 -14.07
CA SER A 18 -8.76 15.20 -14.26
C SER A 18 -8.28 15.86 -12.97
N GLN A 19 -7.40 16.85 -13.12
CA GLN A 19 -7.03 17.76 -12.04
C GLN A 19 -8.23 18.63 -11.68
N ALA A 20 -9.24 18.05 -11.03
CA ALA A 20 -10.32 18.78 -10.39
C ALA A 20 -9.90 19.10 -8.96
N GLU A 21 -10.13 20.36 -8.58
CA GLU A 21 -9.79 21.02 -7.32
C GLU A 21 -10.15 20.16 -6.11
N SER A 22 -9.15 19.46 -5.59
CA SER A 22 -9.25 18.67 -4.38
C SER A 22 -8.18 19.14 -3.40
N THR A 23 -8.55 19.22 -2.12
CA THR A 23 -7.64 19.60 -1.04
C THR A 23 -6.40 18.69 -1.03
N PRO A 24 -5.24 19.15 -0.53
CA PRO A 24 -4.00 18.35 -0.51
C PRO A 24 -4.18 16.94 0.08
N ALA A 25 -5.02 16.82 1.12
CA ALA A 25 -5.41 15.54 1.72
C ALA A 25 -6.16 14.62 0.73
N ARG A 26 -7.12 15.16 -0.04
CA ARG A 26 -7.83 14.41 -1.09
C ARG A 26 -6.92 14.01 -2.25
N LYS A 27 -5.98 14.86 -2.67
CA LYS A 27 -5.00 14.49 -3.72
C LYS A 27 -4.11 13.31 -3.31
N ARG A 28 -3.65 13.27 -2.04
CA ARG A 28 -2.86 12.14 -1.49
C ARG A 28 -3.67 10.85 -1.40
N LEU A 29 -4.92 10.94 -0.93
CA LEU A 29 -5.86 9.81 -0.87
C LEU A 29 -6.13 9.20 -2.26
N THR A 30 -6.27 10.02 -3.31
CA THR A 30 -6.46 9.52 -4.69
C THR A 30 -5.26 8.72 -5.20
N VAL A 31 -4.03 9.12 -4.83
CA VAL A 31 -2.81 8.37 -5.19
C VAL A 31 -2.77 7.00 -4.48
N CYS A 32 -3.10 6.94 -3.18
CA CYS A 32 -3.17 5.67 -2.42
C CYS A 32 -4.15 4.66 -3.02
N VAL A 33 -5.37 5.08 -3.38
CA VAL A 33 -6.34 4.14 -3.97
C VAL A 33 -6.03 3.76 -5.41
N SER A 34 -5.40 4.64 -6.18
CA SER A 34 -4.89 4.24 -7.49
C SER A 34 -3.81 3.14 -7.40
N ARG A 35 -3.08 3.04 -6.28
CA ARG A 35 -2.10 1.99 -6.00
C ARG A 35 -2.77 0.71 -5.43
N PHE A 36 -3.70 0.86 -4.49
CA PHE A 36 -4.40 -0.27 -3.85
C PHE A 36 -5.39 -0.97 -4.79
N ALA A 37 -6.12 -0.21 -5.61
CA ALA A 37 -6.99 -0.77 -6.65
C ALA A 37 -6.18 -1.52 -7.72
N LYS A 38 -4.94 -1.08 -8.04
CA LYS A 38 -4.07 -1.82 -8.96
C LYS A 38 -3.64 -3.17 -8.37
N SER A 39 -3.28 -3.24 -7.10
CA SER A 39 -2.81 -4.50 -6.46
C SER A 39 -3.90 -5.58 -6.42
N SER A 40 -5.04 -5.27 -5.79
CA SER A 40 -6.11 -6.26 -5.56
C SER A 40 -6.89 -6.63 -6.83
N TYR A 41 -7.06 -5.70 -7.78
CA TYR A 41 -7.80 -5.99 -9.02
C TYR A 41 -6.95 -6.68 -10.10
N ILE A 42 -5.65 -6.39 -10.19
CA ILE A 42 -4.82 -6.92 -11.29
C ILE A 42 -4.41 -8.39 -11.03
N GLN A 43 -4.24 -8.81 -9.77
CA GLN A 43 -3.87 -10.20 -9.46
C GLN A 43 -5.02 -11.20 -9.65
N LYS A 44 -6.28 -10.77 -9.52
CA LYS A 44 -7.46 -11.67 -9.63
C LYS A 44 -7.83 -12.05 -11.07
N TYR A 45 -7.39 -11.30 -12.10
CA TYR A 45 -7.85 -11.49 -13.48
C TYR A 45 -6.71 -11.62 -14.51
N LYS A 46 -5.92 -12.68 -14.38
CA LYS A 46 -4.84 -13.05 -15.31
C LYS A 46 -5.34 -13.78 -16.58
N LYS A 47 -6.48 -13.35 -17.16
CA LYS A 47 -7.01 -13.86 -18.46
C LYS A 47 -7.74 -12.76 -19.26
N VAL A 48 -7.04 -11.67 -19.57
CA VAL A 48 -7.61 -10.50 -20.27
C VAL A 48 -7.66 -10.64 -21.81
N SER A 49 -7.47 -11.85 -22.39
CA SER A 49 -7.47 -12.00 -23.86
C SER A 49 -8.70 -12.69 -24.46
N LEU A 50 -9.78 -12.89 -23.69
CA LEU A 50 -11.00 -13.59 -24.15
C LEU A 50 -12.32 -13.01 -23.63
N MET A 51 -12.32 -11.88 -22.93
CA MET A 51 -13.58 -11.27 -22.46
C MET A 51 -14.32 -10.65 -23.64
N ASP A 52 -15.64 -10.84 -23.70
CA ASP A 52 -16.46 -10.12 -24.66
C ASP A 52 -16.58 -8.63 -24.28
N GLU A 53 -17.12 -7.83 -25.20
CA GLU A 53 -17.24 -6.39 -25.00
C GLU A 53 -18.19 -6.02 -23.86
N ILE A 54 -19.22 -6.84 -23.61
CA ILE A 54 -20.20 -6.63 -22.56
C ILE A 54 -19.53 -6.76 -21.19
N GLU A 55 -18.69 -7.78 -21.00
CA GLU A 55 -17.99 -8.00 -19.75
C GLU A 55 -16.93 -6.91 -19.49
N ARG A 56 -16.27 -6.41 -20.54
CA ARG A 56 -15.38 -5.23 -20.41
C ARG A 56 -16.13 -3.98 -19.95
N GLU A 57 -17.29 -3.69 -20.53
CA GLU A 57 -18.11 -2.54 -20.13
C GLU A 57 -18.62 -2.68 -18.68
N ARG A 58 -19.01 -3.89 -18.27
CA ARG A 58 -19.38 -4.16 -16.87
C ARG A 58 -18.24 -3.88 -15.91
N ILE A 59 -17.03 -4.39 -16.21
CA ILE A 59 -15.84 -4.16 -15.38
C ILE A 59 -15.51 -2.66 -15.30
N ARG A 60 -15.61 -1.92 -16.41
CA ARG A 60 -15.40 -0.47 -16.44
C ARG A 60 -16.43 0.27 -15.58
N ALA A 61 -17.70 -0.10 -15.70
CA ALA A 61 -18.78 0.50 -14.91
C ALA A 61 -18.59 0.23 -13.41
N LEU A 62 -18.26 -1.00 -13.01
CA LEU A 62 -17.94 -1.34 -11.63
C LEU A 62 -16.74 -0.51 -11.12
N ALA A 63 -15.64 -0.46 -11.88
CA ALA A 63 -14.46 0.32 -11.50
C ALA A 63 -14.81 1.81 -11.34
N SER A 64 -15.62 2.38 -12.24
CA SER A 64 -16.07 3.76 -12.13
C SER A 64 -16.92 3.99 -10.88
N GLN A 65 -17.84 3.07 -10.55
CA GLN A 65 -18.65 3.16 -9.34
C GLN A 65 -17.80 3.12 -8.08
N MET A 66 -16.80 2.24 -8.03
CA MET A 66 -15.88 2.15 -6.89
C MET A 66 -15.04 3.41 -6.69
N VAL A 67 -14.55 4.00 -7.78
CA VAL A 67 -13.83 5.28 -7.72
C VAL A 67 -14.75 6.38 -7.20
N ASP A 68 -15.99 6.44 -7.70
CA ASP A 68 -16.98 7.40 -7.25
C ASP A 68 -17.31 7.26 -5.76
N GLU A 69 -17.56 6.03 -5.30
CA GLU A 69 -17.81 5.71 -3.89
C GLU A 69 -16.62 6.11 -3.02
N TYR A 70 -15.40 5.80 -3.47
CA TYR A 70 -14.19 6.19 -2.78
C TYR A 70 -14.09 7.71 -2.66
N LEU A 71 -14.26 8.47 -3.75
CA LEU A 71 -14.15 9.93 -3.73
C LEU A 71 -15.24 10.61 -2.89
N LYS A 72 -16.43 10.00 -2.81
CA LYS A 72 -17.59 10.51 -2.05
C LYS A 72 -17.61 10.03 -0.59
N ARG A 73 -16.72 9.13 -0.18
CA ARG A 73 -16.71 8.57 1.19
C ARG A 73 -16.53 9.67 2.24
N GLN A 74 -17.12 9.42 3.41
CA GLN A 74 -16.98 10.33 4.54
C GLN A 74 -15.59 10.19 5.17
N ILE A 75 -14.89 11.31 5.31
CA ILE A 75 -13.62 11.40 6.03
C ILE A 75 -13.91 11.97 7.42
N HIS A 76 -13.48 11.27 8.46
CA HIS A 76 -13.70 11.65 9.85
C HIS A 76 -12.48 12.38 10.41
N GLU A 77 -12.64 13.63 10.86
CA GLU A 77 -11.56 14.38 11.53
C GLU A 77 -11.24 13.87 12.95
N LYS A 78 -12.21 13.17 13.55
CA LYS A 78 -12.13 12.51 14.85
C LYS A 78 -12.76 11.14 14.78
N LEU A 79 -12.09 10.16 15.37
CA LEU A 79 -12.59 8.80 15.51
C LEU A 79 -13.24 8.61 16.89
N THR A 80 -14.40 7.96 16.90
CA THR A 80 -15.14 7.63 18.12
C THR A 80 -15.51 6.16 18.11
N ALA A 81 -15.75 5.58 19.29
CA ALA A 81 -16.21 4.20 19.40
C ALA A 81 -17.50 3.96 18.61
N LYS A 82 -18.39 4.97 18.54
CA LYS A 82 -19.61 4.89 17.73
C LYS A 82 -19.29 4.73 16.24
N ILE A 83 -18.38 5.54 15.70
CA ILE A 83 -17.95 5.43 14.29
C ILE A 83 -17.37 4.05 14.03
N ILE A 84 -16.45 3.57 14.88
CA ILE A 84 -15.81 2.26 14.71
C ILE A 84 -16.88 1.15 14.74
N ASN A 85 -17.76 1.13 15.74
CA ASN A 85 -18.78 0.10 15.89
C ASN A 85 -19.83 0.10 14.78
N SER A 86 -20.21 1.27 14.24
CA SER A 86 -21.20 1.35 13.17
C SER A 86 -20.63 1.15 11.77
N THR A 87 -19.31 1.26 11.59
CA THR A 87 -18.69 1.11 10.27
C THR A 87 -18.59 -0.37 9.91
N PRO A 88 -19.06 -0.81 8.74
CA PRO A 88 -18.88 -2.19 8.25
C PRO A 88 -17.40 -2.57 8.10
N ASP A 89 -17.10 -3.86 8.26
CA ASP A 89 -15.74 -4.39 8.26
C ASP A 89 -14.96 -4.10 6.97
N ASP A 90 -15.63 -4.18 5.82
CA ASP A 90 -15.07 -3.88 4.49
C ASP A 90 -14.70 -2.39 4.28
N LYS A 91 -15.14 -1.52 5.19
CA LYS A 91 -14.88 -0.07 5.14
C LYS A 91 -14.05 0.43 6.31
N LEU A 92 -13.98 -0.33 7.41
CA LEU A 92 -13.43 0.13 8.67
C LEU A 92 -11.93 0.44 8.57
N GLU A 93 -11.16 -0.41 7.90
CA GLU A 93 -9.73 -0.15 7.70
C GLU A 93 -9.49 1.16 6.93
N GLN A 94 -10.26 1.41 5.87
CA GLN A 94 -10.17 2.65 5.09
C GLN A 94 -10.52 3.88 5.93
N VAL A 95 -11.52 3.80 6.81
CA VAL A 95 -11.87 4.89 7.74
C VAL A 95 -10.71 5.24 8.67
N ILE A 96 -9.98 4.24 9.17
CA ILE A 96 -8.78 4.49 10.01
C ILE A 96 -7.67 5.14 9.18
N LEU A 97 -7.38 4.62 7.98
CA LEU A 97 -6.35 5.18 7.10
C LEU A 97 -6.68 6.61 6.66
N ASP A 98 -7.95 6.91 6.40
CA ASP A 98 -8.40 8.27 6.06
C ASP A 98 -8.11 9.24 7.19
N TYR A 99 -8.46 8.86 8.43
CA TYR A 99 -8.16 9.66 9.60
C TYR A 99 -6.66 9.91 9.74
N ILE A 100 -5.82 8.87 9.62
CA ILE A 100 -4.36 9.01 9.66
C ILE A 100 -3.87 9.99 8.58
N GLN A 101 -4.40 9.86 7.36
CA GLN A 101 -4.02 10.72 6.25
C GLN A 101 -4.40 12.19 6.47
N THR A 102 -5.46 12.47 7.24
CA THR A 102 -5.79 13.86 7.64
C THR A 102 -4.74 14.50 8.54
N LYS A 103 -3.94 13.70 9.25
CA LYS A 103 -2.91 14.18 10.17
C LYS A 103 -1.57 14.42 9.49
N ILE A 104 -1.29 13.72 8.40
CA ILE A 104 -0.03 13.85 7.64
C ILE A 104 -0.08 15.12 6.77
N SER A 105 0.72 16.13 7.11
CA SER A 105 0.83 17.37 6.34
C SER A 105 1.70 17.22 5.10
N ASP A 106 2.80 16.48 5.21
CA ASP A 106 3.78 16.27 4.14
C ASP A 106 4.61 14.99 4.36
N ASP A 107 5.33 14.56 3.33
CA ASP A 107 6.04 13.27 3.32
C ASP A 107 7.28 13.28 4.24
N LYS A 108 7.82 14.46 4.56
CA LYS A 108 8.98 14.61 5.43
C LYS A 108 8.58 14.47 6.89
N SER A 109 7.43 15.03 7.27
CA SER A 109 6.87 14.95 8.63
C SER A 109 6.14 13.64 8.91
N GLU A 110 5.74 12.90 7.86
CA GLU A 110 4.98 11.65 7.93
C GLU A 110 5.46 10.67 9.00
N PHE A 111 6.75 10.30 9.02
CA PHE A 111 7.27 9.35 10.01
C PHE A 111 7.10 9.87 11.44
N SER A 112 7.47 11.13 11.68
CA SER A 112 7.36 11.78 12.99
C SER A 112 5.91 11.86 13.46
N ILE A 113 4.98 12.18 12.55
CA ILE A 113 3.55 12.23 12.86
C ILE A 113 3.08 10.85 13.28
N ILE A 114 3.32 9.82 12.46
CA ILE A 114 2.89 8.44 12.75
C ILE A 114 3.51 7.94 14.06
N SER A 115 4.80 8.15 14.29
CA SER A 115 5.48 7.70 15.52
C SER A 115 4.95 8.34 16.80
N ASN A 116 4.27 9.49 16.69
CA ASN A 116 3.63 10.17 17.83
C ASN A 116 2.14 9.82 17.99
N MET A 117 1.57 9.02 17.08
CA MET A 117 0.22 8.48 17.24
C MET A 117 0.23 7.25 18.17
N SER A 118 -0.96 6.80 18.59
CA SER A 118 -1.09 5.57 19.38
C SER A 118 -0.51 4.34 18.66
N LEU A 119 -0.21 3.29 19.42
CA LEU A 119 0.29 2.02 18.88
C LEU A 119 -0.64 1.43 17.81
N GLY A 120 -1.96 1.54 17.99
CA GLY A 120 -2.93 1.09 16.98
C GLY A 120 -2.77 1.81 15.64
N PHE A 121 -2.57 3.13 15.62
CA PHE A 121 -2.36 3.87 14.37
C PHE A 121 -1.01 3.55 13.73
N GLN A 122 0.06 3.46 14.52
CA GLN A 122 1.38 3.04 14.05
C GLN A 122 1.32 1.65 13.39
N MET A 123 0.62 0.71 14.04
CA MET A 123 0.44 -0.65 13.55
C MET A 123 -0.32 -0.68 12.24
N ILE A 124 -1.48 -0.02 12.17
CA ILE A 124 -2.29 0.01 10.94
C ILE A 124 -1.49 0.62 9.79
N TYR A 125 -0.90 1.79 10.01
CA TYR A 125 -0.23 2.52 8.94
C TYR A 125 1.02 1.79 8.44
N SER A 126 1.90 1.34 9.32
CA SER A 126 3.16 0.72 8.93
C SER A 126 2.97 -0.61 8.22
N THR A 127 2.03 -1.45 8.68
CA THR A 127 1.75 -2.75 8.04
C THR A 127 0.93 -2.61 6.76
N TRP A 128 0.03 -1.62 6.67
CA TRP A 128 -0.64 -1.26 5.41
C TRP A 128 0.36 -0.73 4.38
N LEU A 129 1.28 0.16 4.78
CA LEU A 129 2.29 0.73 3.89
C LEU A 129 3.24 -0.36 3.36
N LEU A 130 3.68 -1.26 4.23
CA LEU A 130 4.50 -2.43 3.86
C LEU A 130 3.81 -3.27 2.78
N GLU A 131 2.57 -3.70 3.05
CA GLU A 131 1.79 -4.52 2.12
C GLU A 131 1.52 -3.79 0.79
N SER A 132 1.21 -2.50 0.84
CA SER A 132 0.94 -1.66 -0.32
C SER A 132 2.17 -1.51 -1.23
N GLU A 133 3.35 -1.26 -0.66
CA GLU A 133 4.58 -1.10 -1.43
C GLU A 133 5.05 -2.43 -2.02
N ILE A 134 4.99 -3.52 -1.25
CA ILE A 134 5.35 -4.86 -1.73
C ILE A 134 4.44 -5.29 -2.87
N ASN A 135 3.13 -5.13 -2.74
CA ASN A 135 2.21 -5.49 -3.82
C ASN A 135 2.34 -4.63 -5.08
N ASN A 136 2.94 -3.43 -4.97
CA ASN A 136 3.15 -2.54 -6.11
C ASN A 136 4.52 -2.75 -6.78
N GLY A 137 5.58 -3.06 -6.02
CA GLY A 137 6.95 -3.20 -6.54
C GLY A 137 7.92 -3.97 -5.64
N GLY A 138 7.41 -4.81 -4.74
CA GLY A 138 8.24 -5.65 -3.87
C GLY A 138 8.98 -4.90 -2.77
N PHE A 139 9.78 -5.65 -2.00
CA PHE A 139 10.65 -5.15 -0.95
C PHE A 139 11.68 -4.16 -1.47
N ASN A 140 12.15 -4.33 -2.72
CA ASN A 140 13.06 -3.38 -3.35
C ASN A 140 12.43 -1.97 -3.41
N GLN A 141 11.18 -1.87 -3.85
CA GLN A 141 10.46 -0.59 -3.83
C GLN A 141 10.23 -0.10 -2.39
N PHE A 142 9.82 -0.98 -1.47
CA PHE A 142 9.59 -0.62 -0.07
C PHE A 142 10.82 0.02 0.58
N PHE A 143 12.03 -0.53 0.40
CA PHE A 143 13.23 -0.01 1.04
C PHE A 143 13.81 1.24 0.37
N ILE A 144 13.77 1.30 -0.97
CA ILE A 144 14.36 2.42 -1.73
C ILE A 144 13.47 3.66 -1.69
N ASN A 145 12.16 3.49 -1.62
CA ASN A 145 11.24 4.60 -1.40
C ASN A 145 11.33 5.12 0.04
N SER A 146 10.71 6.27 0.30
CA SER A 146 10.60 6.83 1.64
C SER A 146 9.89 5.92 2.65
N SER A 147 9.20 4.87 2.18
CA SER A 147 8.57 3.83 3.02
C SER A 147 9.58 3.05 3.85
N GLY A 148 10.83 2.91 3.41
CA GLY A 148 11.85 2.10 4.09
C GLY A 148 12.14 2.57 5.52
N LYS A 149 11.91 3.86 5.82
CA LYS A 149 12.01 4.44 7.17
C LYS A 149 11.04 3.81 8.18
N PHE A 150 9.98 3.13 7.72
CA PHE A 150 9.00 2.43 8.55
C PHE A 150 9.33 0.94 8.78
N ALA A 151 10.43 0.41 8.28
CA ALA A 151 10.74 -1.03 8.36
C ALA A 151 10.74 -1.57 9.81
N GLU A 152 11.36 -0.86 10.75
CA GLU A 152 11.38 -1.25 12.16
C GLU A 152 9.98 -1.17 12.80
N MET A 153 9.24 -0.09 12.53
CA MET A 153 7.87 0.07 13.00
C MET A 153 6.95 -1.03 12.46
N ALA A 154 7.07 -1.38 11.18
CA ALA A 154 6.32 -2.46 10.54
C ALA A 154 6.70 -3.81 11.16
N SER A 155 7.98 -4.05 11.45
CA SER A 155 8.47 -5.24 12.13
C SER A 155 7.81 -5.45 13.51
N GLU A 156 7.83 -4.42 14.37
CA GLU A 156 7.18 -4.50 15.68
C GLU A 156 5.65 -4.61 15.58
N SER A 157 5.07 -3.97 14.58
CA SER A 157 3.63 -4.04 14.30
C SER A 157 3.17 -5.42 13.82
N LEU A 158 4.00 -6.12 13.03
CA LEU A 158 3.73 -7.51 12.63
C LEU A 158 3.79 -8.46 13.83
N LYS A 159 4.73 -8.25 14.76
CA LYS A 159 4.74 -9.00 16.03
C LYS A 159 3.48 -8.73 16.85
N LEU A 160 3.07 -7.47 16.96
CA LEU A 160 1.86 -7.06 17.68
C LEU A 160 0.59 -7.73 17.10
N LEU A 161 0.52 -7.87 15.78
CA LEU A 161 -0.56 -8.59 15.09
C LEU A 161 -0.48 -10.12 15.22
N GLY A 162 0.61 -10.68 15.76
CA GLY A 162 0.88 -12.11 15.71
C GLY A 162 1.14 -12.63 14.30
N ALA A 163 1.48 -11.76 13.35
CA ALA A 163 1.74 -12.08 11.95
C ALA A 163 3.17 -12.61 11.75
N ILE A 164 3.51 -13.71 12.43
CA ILE A 164 4.89 -14.20 12.57
C ILE A 164 5.54 -14.54 11.21
N ASP A 165 4.78 -15.12 10.27
CA ASP A 165 5.30 -15.44 8.93
C ASP A 165 5.76 -14.15 8.21
N PHE A 166 4.91 -13.12 8.21
CA PHE A 166 5.21 -11.82 7.61
C PHE A 166 6.38 -11.14 8.31
N TYR A 167 6.44 -11.22 9.64
CA TYR A 167 7.56 -10.71 10.43
C TYR A 167 8.88 -11.37 10.01
N SER A 168 8.90 -12.70 9.90
CA SER A 168 10.09 -13.46 9.51
C SER A 168 10.59 -13.07 8.11
N ILE A 169 9.68 -12.90 7.15
CA ILE A 169 10.02 -12.47 5.79
C ILE A 169 10.60 -11.05 5.81
N LEU A 170 9.99 -10.12 6.56
CA LEU A 170 10.49 -8.76 6.66
C LEU A 170 11.89 -8.73 7.30
N GLN A 171 12.17 -9.54 8.33
CA GLN A 171 13.53 -9.62 8.90
C GLN A 171 14.54 -10.12 7.87
N LYS A 172 14.23 -11.21 7.15
CA LYS A 172 15.07 -11.71 6.05
C LYS A 172 15.32 -10.62 4.99
N ALA A 173 14.28 -9.88 4.62
CA ALA A 173 14.37 -8.79 3.64
C ALA A 173 15.25 -7.63 4.15
N ILE A 174 15.15 -7.26 5.44
CA ILE A 174 16.02 -6.25 6.07
C ILE A 174 17.49 -6.70 6.02
N GLU A 175 17.78 -7.95 6.40
CA GLU A 175 19.15 -8.49 6.36
C GLU A 175 19.76 -8.47 4.95
N ILE A 176 18.98 -8.88 3.95
CA ILE A 176 19.38 -8.81 2.54
C ILE A 176 19.66 -7.36 2.13
N PHE A 177 18.74 -6.44 2.43
CA PHE A 177 18.88 -5.04 2.06
C PHE A 177 20.11 -4.39 2.71
N GLU A 178 20.35 -4.63 4.00
CA GLU A 178 21.54 -4.12 4.69
C GLU A 178 22.85 -4.69 4.11
N ALA A 179 22.86 -5.95 3.70
CA ALA A 179 24.01 -6.54 3.02
C ALA A 179 24.24 -5.90 1.63
N GLU A 180 23.16 -5.64 0.89
CA GLU A 180 23.16 -5.06 -0.45
C GLU A 180 23.51 -3.58 -0.50
N LYS A 181 23.35 -2.83 0.60
CA LYS A 181 23.79 -1.43 0.69
C LYS A 181 25.26 -1.23 0.34
N ARG A 182 26.10 -2.26 0.46
CA ARG A 182 27.53 -2.21 0.11
C ARG A 182 27.84 -2.66 -1.32
N ASN A 183 26.84 -3.07 -2.10
CA ASN A 183 27.01 -3.47 -3.49
C ASN A 183 27.19 -2.21 -4.38
N PRO A 184 28.36 -2.01 -5.00
CA PRO A 184 28.62 -0.80 -5.80
C PRO A 184 27.73 -0.69 -7.04
N GLU A 185 27.31 -1.81 -7.64
CA GLU A 185 26.43 -1.82 -8.81
C GLU A 185 25.03 -1.32 -8.43
N LEU A 186 24.47 -1.82 -7.32
CA LEU A 186 23.19 -1.33 -6.80
C LEU A 186 23.29 0.16 -6.40
N GLN A 187 24.38 0.57 -5.76
CA GLN A 187 24.59 1.98 -5.41
C GLN A 187 24.60 2.88 -6.65
N ASP A 188 25.31 2.49 -7.71
CA ASP A 188 25.35 3.26 -8.96
C ASP A 188 23.97 3.38 -9.58
N LEU A 189 23.23 2.26 -9.70
CA LEU A 189 21.88 2.25 -10.24
C LEU A 189 20.91 3.12 -9.43
N HIS A 190 20.98 3.07 -8.09
CA HIS A 190 20.16 3.94 -7.24
C HIS A 190 20.54 5.42 -7.36
N PHE A 191 21.84 5.72 -7.54
CA PHE A 191 22.33 7.09 -7.71
C PHE A 191 21.81 7.76 -9.00
N GLN A 192 21.59 6.99 -10.06
CA GLN A 192 21.08 7.49 -11.34
C GLN A 192 19.65 8.05 -11.23
N ARG A 193 18.85 7.57 -10.27
CA ARG A 193 17.46 8.04 -10.01
C ARG A 193 16.54 8.02 -11.25
N THR A 194 16.75 7.06 -12.15
CA THR A 194 15.88 6.84 -13.32
C THR A 194 15.02 5.59 -13.12
N ALA A 195 13.86 5.55 -13.78
CA ALA A 195 13.00 4.37 -13.76
C ALA A 195 13.68 3.15 -14.40
N GLN A 196 14.54 3.37 -15.41
CA GLN A 196 15.31 2.32 -16.06
C GLN A 196 16.33 1.72 -15.08
N ALA A 197 17.17 2.54 -14.45
CA ALA A 197 18.17 2.06 -13.50
C ALA A 197 17.51 1.35 -12.32
N PHE A 198 16.39 1.89 -11.79
CA PHE A 198 15.60 1.19 -10.78
C PHE A 198 15.09 -0.17 -11.27
N SER A 199 14.61 -0.29 -12.51
CA SER A 199 14.18 -1.57 -13.06
C SER A 199 15.32 -2.58 -13.21
N GLU A 200 16.55 -2.11 -13.47
CA GLU A 200 17.73 -2.96 -13.59
C GLU A 200 18.14 -3.56 -12.23
N THR A 201 17.87 -2.86 -11.12
CA THR A 201 18.18 -3.39 -9.77
C THR A 201 17.50 -4.73 -9.45
N TYR A 202 16.33 -5.02 -10.05
CA TYR A 202 15.62 -6.29 -9.86
C TYR A 202 16.37 -7.50 -10.43
N GLN A 203 17.34 -7.31 -11.32
CA GLN A 203 18.19 -8.39 -11.82
C GLN A 203 19.35 -8.73 -10.87
N ILE A 204 19.62 -7.85 -9.90
CA ILE A 204 20.80 -7.91 -9.02
C ILE A 204 20.39 -8.20 -7.57
N THR A 205 19.35 -7.52 -7.08
CA THR A 205 18.85 -7.71 -5.71
C THR A 205 18.29 -9.10 -5.49
N LYS A 206 18.55 -9.66 -4.30
CA LYS A 206 18.02 -10.95 -3.84
C LYS A 206 16.66 -10.82 -3.14
N LEU A 207 16.14 -9.60 -3.01
CA LEU A 207 14.85 -9.32 -2.36
C LEU A 207 13.66 -10.02 -3.04
N GLY A 208 13.80 -10.42 -4.32
CA GLY A 208 12.77 -11.15 -5.05
C GLY A 208 12.37 -12.50 -4.43
N GLU A 209 13.24 -13.12 -3.63
CA GLU A 209 12.85 -14.31 -2.85
C GLU A 209 11.83 -13.97 -1.77
N CYS A 210 12.06 -12.90 -1.02
CA CYS A 210 11.16 -12.41 0.02
C CYS A 210 9.82 -11.94 -0.57
N ASP A 211 9.84 -11.34 -1.76
CA ASP A 211 8.62 -10.97 -2.49
C ASP A 211 7.74 -12.20 -2.74
N ASN A 212 8.33 -13.27 -3.29
CA ASN A 212 7.61 -14.51 -3.57
C ASN A 212 7.08 -15.17 -2.30
N GLU A 213 7.88 -15.22 -1.24
CA GLU A 213 7.44 -15.71 0.08
C GLU A 213 6.25 -14.90 0.60
N PHE A 214 6.31 -13.56 0.50
CA PHE A 214 5.24 -12.66 0.93
C PHE A 214 3.95 -12.90 0.14
N TYR A 215 4.03 -12.98 -1.20
CA TYR A 215 2.85 -13.23 -2.04
C TYR A 215 2.20 -14.58 -1.75
N ASN A 216 2.98 -15.61 -1.41
CA ASN A 216 2.46 -16.93 -1.07
C ASN A 216 1.64 -16.94 0.23
N LEU A 217 1.79 -15.94 1.10
CA LEU A 217 0.97 -15.79 2.29
C LEU A 217 -0.44 -15.26 1.99
N GLY A 218 -0.67 -14.69 0.81
CA GLY A 218 -1.96 -14.13 0.40
C GLY A 218 -2.43 -12.93 1.23
N ASP A 219 -3.69 -12.53 1.01
CA ASP A 219 -4.29 -11.31 1.57
C ASP A 219 -4.77 -11.51 3.02
N ARG A 220 -3.83 -11.74 3.95
CA ARG A 220 -4.14 -12.02 5.37
C ARG A 220 -3.97 -10.82 6.30
N LEU A 221 -3.12 -9.84 5.95
CA LEU A 221 -2.80 -8.74 6.87
C LEU A 221 -3.99 -7.80 7.11
N SER A 222 -4.80 -7.50 6.08
CA SER A 222 -6.01 -6.67 6.24
C SER A 222 -6.98 -7.26 7.28
N ALA A 223 -7.20 -8.58 7.25
CA ALA A 223 -8.06 -9.25 8.22
C ALA A 223 -7.50 -9.17 9.65
N LEU A 224 -6.18 -9.32 9.83
CA LEU A 224 -5.53 -9.18 11.14
C LEU A 224 -5.63 -7.75 11.68
N ARG A 225 -5.40 -6.75 10.82
CA ARG A 225 -5.57 -5.32 11.15
C ARG A 225 -7.01 -5.02 11.57
N LEU A 226 -7.99 -5.53 10.84
CA LEU A 226 -9.40 -5.37 11.16
C LEU A 226 -9.75 -5.99 12.53
N GLN A 227 -9.29 -7.22 12.80
CA GLN A 227 -9.48 -7.88 14.09
C GLN A 227 -8.88 -7.05 15.23
N TYR A 228 -7.69 -6.47 15.02
CA TYR A 228 -7.07 -5.58 15.99
C TYR A 228 -7.92 -4.34 16.26
N ILE A 229 -8.40 -3.64 15.22
CA ILE A 229 -9.25 -2.45 15.37
C ILE A 229 -10.49 -2.77 16.22
N ARG A 230 -11.15 -3.89 15.95
CA ARG A 230 -12.36 -4.31 16.66
C ARG A 230 -12.11 -4.61 18.14
N SER A 231 -10.97 -5.23 18.46
CA SER A 231 -10.61 -5.65 19.82
C SER A 231 -9.92 -4.55 20.65
N HIS A 232 -9.34 -3.53 20.01
CA HIS A 232 -8.52 -2.49 20.67
C HIS A 232 -9.01 -1.06 20.37
N GLN A 233 -10.32 -0.83 20.38
CA GLN A 233 -10.91 0.47 19.99
C GLN A 233 -10.32 1.68 20.72
N LYS A 234 -9.85 1.51 21.96
CA LYS A 234 -9.24 2.57 22.76
C LYS A 234 -7.99 3.17 22.11
N ASP A 235 -7.29 2.40 21.28
CA ASP A 235 -6.13 2.89 20.54
C ASP A 235 -6.54 3.87 19.44
N PHE A 236 -7.81 3.89 19.04
CA PHE A 236 -8.29 4.66 17.88
C PHE A 236 -9.25 5.79 18.27
N VAL A 237 -9.59 5.96 19.54
CA VAL A 237 -10.57 6.97 20.00
C VAL A 237 -9.87 8.11 20.72
N GLY A 238 -10.22 9.35 20.37
CA GLY A 238 -9.80 10.55 21.12
C GLY A 238 -8.58 11.30 20.58
N GLY A 239 -8.11 10.99 19.37
CA GLY A 239 -7.17 11.85 18.64
C GLY A 239 -7.82 12.97 17.82
#